data_AF-A0A3M1DWY8-F1
#
_entry.id   AF-A0A3M1DWY8-F1
#
_cell.length_a   1.000
_cell.length_b   1.000
_cell.length_c   1.000
_cell.angle_alpha   90.00
_cell.angle_beta   90.00
_cell.angle_gamma   90.00
#
_symmetry.space_group_name_H-M   'P 1'
#
loop_
_entity.id
_entity.type
_entity.pdbx_description
1 polymer ?
#
loop_
_entity_poly.entity_id
_entity_poly.type
_entity_poly.pdbx_seq_one_letter_code
_entity_poly.pdbx_strand_id
1 'polypeptide(L)'
;MEKLQQLHDLILEERQAAVELDNERLEQLADRKARLLGELHDLELDGHNPEIRQLAQTIRDENRRNAYLFWSSLRWVRDILNFYSRQVTEPAYDPAGQAVAREAGGKLISGKV
;
A
#
# COMPACT_ATOMS: atom_id res chain seq x y z
N MET A 1 -19.12 22.44 -2.09
CA MET A 1 -18.24 22.40 -0.91
C MET A 1 -18.45 21.16 -0.04
N GLU A 2 -19.69 20.82 0.32
CA GLU A 2 -20.00 19.70 1.23
C GLU A 2 -19.34 18.36 0.86
N LYS A 3 -19.42 17.93 -0.41
CA LYS A 3 -18.78 16.67 -0.87
C LYS A 3 -17.25 16.67 -0.79
N LEU A 4 -16.63 17.85 -0.95
CA LEU A 4 -15.19 18.03 -0.85
C LEU A 4 -14.73 17.91 0.61
N GLN A 5 -15.52 18.45 1.54
CA GLN A 5 -15.32 18.26 2.97
C GLN A 5 -15.51 16.79 3.36
N GLN A 6 -16.55 16.12 2.86
CA GLN A 6 -16.76 14.69 3.09
C GLN A 6 -15.56 13.85 2.60
N LEU A 7 -14.96 14.19 1.45
CA LEU A 7 -13.77 13.50 0.95
C LEU A 7 -12.58 13.70 1.87
N HIS A 8 -12.39 14.92 2.38
CA HIS A 8 -11.34 15.21 3.35
C HIS A 8 -11.51 14.37 4.63
N ASP A 9 -12.72 14.32 5.17
CA ASP A 9 -13.03 13.58 6.39
C ASP A 9 -12.82 12.06 6.19
N LEU A 10 -13.23 11.52 5.03
CA LEU A 10 -12.96 10.13 4.66
C LEU A 10 -11.46 9.80 4.59
N ILE A 11 -10.62 10.72 4.11
CA ILE A 11 -9.16 10.52 4.06
C ILE A 11 -8.56 10.50 5.47
N LEU A 12 -9.08 11.30 6.39
CA LEU A 12 -8.64 11.27 7.79
C LEU A 12 -9.10 9.97 8.48
N GLU A 13 -10.33 9.53 8.24
CA GLU A 13 -10.83 8.23 8.74
C GLU A 13 -10.01 7.06 8.20
N GLU A 14 -9.64 7.09 6.91
CA GLU A 14 -8.80 6.06 6.28
C GLU A 14 -7.44 5.94 6.97
N ARG A 15 -6.85 7.06 7.36
CA ARG A 15 -5.60 7.05 8.13
C ARG A 15 -5.77 6.36 9.47
N GLN A 16 -6.84 6.70 10.19
CA GLN A 16 -7.08 6.11 11.50
C GLN A 16 -7.28 4.60 11.40
N ALA A 17 -8.10 4.14 10.46
CA ALA A 17 -8.31 2.72 10.19
C ALA A 17 -7.00 2.00 9.78
N ALA A 18 -6.14 2.67 9.00
CA ALA A 18 -4.83 2.13 8.62
C ALA A 18 -3.87 1.96 9.80
N VAL A 19 -3.88 2.90 10.76
CA VAL A 19 -3.09 2.81 11.99
C VAL A 19 -3.63 1.69 12.90
N GLU A 20 -4.94 1.51 12.94
CA GLU A 20 -5.63 0.47 13.72
C GLU A 20 -5.53 -0.92 13.08
N LEU A 21 -5.06 -1.02 11.83
CA LEU A 21 -5.04 -2.24 11.01
C LEU A 21 -6.45 -2.86 10.84
N ASP A 22 -7.48 -2.01 10.83
CA ASP A 22 -8.87 -2.41 10.62
C ASP A 22 -9.16 -2.57 9.12
N ASN A 23 -8.88 -3.77 8.60
CA ASN A 23 -9.02 -4.07 7.17
C ASN A 23 -10.48 -3.98 6.68
N GLU A 24 -11.45 -4.37 7.50
CA GLU A 24 -12.87 -4.30 7.12
C GLU A 24 -13.31 -2.84 6.96
N ARG A 25 -12.93 -1.99 7.90
CA ARG A 25 -13.20 -0.54 7.81
C ARG A 25 -12.45 0.09 6.63
N LEU A 26 -11.23 -0.33 6.35
CA LEU A 26 -10.47 0.15 5.18
C LEU A 26 -11.16 -0.18 3.86
N GLU A 27 -11.70 -1.40 3.70
CA GLU A 27 -12.47 -1.79 2.51
C GLU A 27 -13.74 -0.94 2.35
N GLN A 28 -14.50 -0.78 3.45
CA GLN A 28 -15.70 0.07 3.45
C GLN A 28 -15.38 1.53 3.10
N LEU A 29 -14.28 2.08 3.61
CA LEU A 29 -13.83 3.43 3.32
C LEU A 29 -13.37 3.57 1.87
N ALA A 30 -12.69 2.57 1.30
CA ALA A 30 -12.30 2.56 -0.11
C ALA A 30 -13.53 2.63 -1.03
N ASP A 31 -14.57 1.85 -0.74
CA ASP A 31 -15.82 1.86 -1.51
C ASP A 31 -16.57 3.18 -1.40
N ARG A 32 -16.62 3.77 -0.20
CA ARG A 32 -17.24 5.10 0.02
C ARG A 32 -16.46 6.18 -0.73
N LYS A 33 -15.13 6.14 -0.67
CA LYS A 33 -14.25 7.08 -1.37
C LYS A 33 -14.40 6.98 -2.89
N ALA A 34 -14.46 5.76 -3.43
CA ALA A 34 -14.66 5.53 -4.86
C ALA A 34 -16.00 6.11 -5.36
N ARG A 35 -17.09 5.87 -4.63
CA ARG A 35 -18.41 6.45 -4.93
C ARG A 35 -18.38 7.97 -4.90
N LEU A 36 -17.83 8.55 -3.83
CA LEU A 36 -17.76 10.01 -3.68
C LEU A 36 -16.89 10.67 -4.75
N LEU A 37 -15.80 10.03 -5.16
CA LEU A 37 -14.95 10.51 -6.26
C LEU A 37 -15.69 10.49 -7.61
N GLY A 38 -16.50 9.46 -7.86
CA GLY A 38 -17.38 9.42 -9.04
C GLY A 38 -18.36 10.58 -9.04
N GLU A 39 -19.02 10.83 -7.91
CA GLU A 39 -19.94 11.97 -7.77
C GLU A 39 -19.25 13.33 -7.89
N LEU A 40 -18.02 13.47 -7.39
CA LEU A 40 -17.23 14.69 -7.49
C LEU A 40 -16.73 14.94 -8.92
N HIS A 41 -16.48 13.90 -9.69
CA HIS A 41 -16.09 14.00 -11.10
C HIS A 41 -17.20 14.66 -11.94
N ASP A 42 -18.46 14.35 -11.63
CA ASP A 42 -19.62 14.89 -12.35
C ASP A 42 -20.00 16.32 -11.90
N LEU A 43 -19.39 16.80 -10.81
CA LEU A 43 -19.57 18.15 -10.29
C LEU A 43 -18.55 19.11 -10.91
N GLU A 44 -19.03 20.11 -11.66
CA GLU A 44 -18.22 21.25 -12.04
C GLU A 44 -17.93 22.11 -10.81
N LEU A 45 -16.79 21.85 -10.18
CA LEU A 45 -16.27 22.66 -9.08
C LEU A 45 -15.64 23.93 -9.63
N ASP A 46 -16.04 25.09 -9.11
CA ASP A 46 -15.42 26.37 -9.46
C ASP A 46 -13.97 26.40 -8.95
N GLY A 47 -13.04 26.09 -9.85
CA GLY A 47 -11.62 26.09 -9.60
C GLY A 47 -11.01 27.46 -9.32
N HIS A 48 -11.77 28.55 -9.48
CA HIS A 48 -11.32 29.90 -9.16
C HIS A 48 -11.60 30.29 -7.70
N ASN A 49 -12.44 29.53 -6.99
CA ASN A 49 -12.70 29.76 -5.57
C ASN A 49 -11.45 29.38 -4.74
N PRO A 50 -10.84 30.32 -3.99
CA PRO A 50 -9.64 30.07 -3.21
C PRO A 50 -9.84 29.03 -2.10
N GLU A 51 -11.02 28.95 -1.49
CA GLU A 51 -11.33 27.98 -0.42
C GLU A 51 -11.37 26.55 -0.98
N ILE A 52 -11.97 26.37 -2.15
CA ILE A 52 -12.02 25.08 -2.86
C ILE A 52 -10.61 24.62 -3.22
N ARG A 53 -9.78 25.53 -3.74
CA ARG A 53 -8.38 25.22 -4.09
C ARG A 53 -7.57 24.82 -2.87
N GLN A 54 -7.73 25.53 -1.76
CA GLN A 54 -7.00 25.24 -0.52
C GLN A 54 -7.40 23.87 0.02
N LEU A 55 -8.71 23.58 0.09
CA LEU A 55 -9.20 22.28 0.56
C LEU A 55 -8.76 21.13 -0.35
N ALA A 56 -8.83 21.30 -1.67
CA ALA A 56 -8.35 20.31 -2.63
C ALA A 56 -6.85 20.04 -2.48
N GLN A 57 -6.06 21.08 -2.18
CA GLN A 57 -4.64 20.91 -1.90
C GLN A 57 -4.40 20.11 -0.61
N THR A 58 -5.11 20.44 0.46
CA THR A 58 -5.05 19.68 1.73
C THR A 58 -5.39 18.21 1.49
N ILE A 59 -6.47 17.91 0.77
CA ILE A 59 -6.89 16.54 0.41
C ILE A 59 -5.77 15.79 -0.31
N ARG A 60 -5.09 16.41 -1.27
CA ARG A 60 -3.97 15.79 -2.00
C ARG A 60 -2.81 15.47 -1.06
N ASP A 61 -2.47 16.39 -0.16
CA ASP A 61 -1.39 16.19 0.80
C ASP A 61 -1.71 15.08 1.79
N GLU A 62 -2.94 15.03 2.32
CA GLU A 62 -3.38 13.97 3.22
C GLU A 62 -3.45 12.60 2.52
N ASN A 63 -3.95 12.54 1.28
CA ASN A 63 -3.97 11.30 0.50
C ASN A 63 -2.55 10.79 0.18
N ARG A 64 -1.60 11.70 -0.10
CA ARG A 64 -0.20 11.33 -0.29
C ARG A 64 0.41 10.73 0.98
N ARG A 65 0.08 11.27 2.16
CA ARG A 65 0.53 10.72 3.44
C ARG A 65 -0.03 9.32 3.67
N ASN A 66 -1.31 9.10 3.39
CA ASN A 66 -1.93 7.77 3.52
C ASN A 66 -1.27 6.77 2.55
N ALA A 67 -1.05 7.16 1.29
CA ALA A 67 -0.35 6.33 0.31
C ALA A 67 1.07 5.95 0.78
N TYR A 68 1.81 6.89 1.37
CA TYR A 68 3.12 6.61 1.96
C TYR A 68 3.02 5.63 3.14
N LEU A 69 2.04 5.79 4.02
CA LEU A 69 1.78 4.87 5.12
C LEU A 69 1.56 3.45 4.59
N PHE A 70 0.63 3.25 3.66
CA PHE A 70 0.37 1.93 3.06
C PHE A 70 1.60 1.34 2.39
N TRP A 71 2.33 2.15 1.61
CA TRP A 71 3.57 1.70 0.95
C TRP A 71 4.62 1.25 1.97
N SER A 72 4.83 2.02 3.04
CA SER A 72 5.81 1.72 4.08
C SER A 72 5.44 0.45 4.86
N SER A 73 4.15 0.27 5.20
CA SER A 73 3.64 -0.94 5.85
C SER A 73 3.81 -2.17 4.97
N LEU A 74 3.47 -2.09 3.68
CA LEU A 74 3.65 -3.21 2.75
C LEU A 74 5.13 -3.58 2.57
N ARG A 75 6.01 -2.58 2.51
CA ARG A 75 7.45 -2.81 2.47
C ARG A 75 7.92 -3.56 3.71
N TRP A 76 7.49 -3.14 4.89
CA TRP A 76 7.84 -3.80 6.15
C TRP A 76 7.37 -5.26 6.20
N VAL A 77 6.13 -5.54 5.79
CA VAL A 77 5.62 -6.93 5.69
C VAL A 77 6.46 -7.77 4.74
N ARG A 78 6.84 -7.22 3.57
CA ARG A 78 7.69 -7.91 2.60
C ARG A 78 9.08 -8.21 3.16
N ASP A 79 9.67 -7.27 3.89
CA ASP A 79 10.98 -7.45 4.53
C ASP A 79 10.92 -8.58 5.58
N ILE A 80 9.83 -8.69 6.34
CA ILE A 80 9.60 -9.80 7.27
C ILE A 80 9.49 -11.14 6.54
N LEU A 81 8.69 -11.21 5.48
CA LEU A 81 8.54 -12.45 4.71
C LEU A 81 9.87 -12.91 4.09
N ASN A 82 10.66 -11.97 3.57
CA ASN A 82 11.99 -12.25 3.03
C ASN A 82 12.98 -12.72 4.10
N PHE A 83 12.87 -12.20 5.33
CA PHE A 83 13.68 -12.67 6.44
C PHE A 83 13.38 -14.12 6.78
N TYR A 84 12.10 -14.48 6.89
CA TYR A 84 11.70 -15.86 7.19
C TYR A 84 12.02 -16.84 6.05
N SER A 85 11.79 -16.45 4.79
CA SER A 85 12.08 -17.34 3.66
C SER A 85 13.55 -17.74 3.53
N ARG A 86 14.48 -16.87 3.95
CA ARG A 86 15.92 -17.17 4.00
C ARG A 86 16.29 -18.19 5.08
N GLN A 87 15.56 -18.24 6.20
CA GLN A 87 15.84 -19.18 7.28
C GLN A 87 15.31 -20.60 7.00
N VAL A 88 14.32 -20.74 6.11
CA VAL A 88 13.72 -22.04 5.73
C VAL A 88 14.50 -22.73 4.60
N THR A 89 15.77 -22.36 4.37
CA THR A 89 16.61 -23.11 3.44
C THR A 89 17.01 -24.43 4.10
N GLU A 90 16.29 -25.51 3.78
CA GLU A 90 16.67 -26.87 4.18
C GLU A 90 18.13 -27.16 3.80
N PRO A 91 18.90 -27.90 4.62
CA PRO A 91 20.21 -28.37 4.20
C PRO A 91 20.04 -29.22 2.95
N ALA A 92 20.64 -28.79 1.83
CA ALA A 92 20.67 -29.60 0.64
C ALA A 92 21.66 -30.74 0.89
N TYR A 93 21.22 -32.00 0.82
CA TYR A 93 22.14 -33.12 0.95
C TYR A 93 22.77 -33.44 -0.41
N ASP A 94 24.08 -33.67 -0.44
CA ASP A 94 24.73 -34.22 -1.62
C ASP A 94 24.33 -35.71 -1.82
N PRO A 95 24.67 -36.32 -2.97
CA PRO A 95 24.42 -37.75 -3.19
C PRO A 95 25.10 -38.69 -2.17
N ALA A 96 26.03 -38.19 -1.36
CA ALA A 96 26.70 -38.91 -0.28
C ALA A 96 26.07 -38.65 1.11
N GLY A 97 24.98 -37.88 1.18
CA GLY A 97 24.23 -37.58 2.40
C GLY A 97 24.85 -36.49 3.29
N GLN A 98 25.78 -35.70 2.78
CA GLN A 98 26.37 -34.57 3.53
C GLN A 98 25.55 -33.30 3.32
N ALA A 99 25.30 -32.56 4.41
CA ALA A 99 24.62 -31.28 4.36
C ALA A 99 25.52 -30.23 3.68
N VAL A 100 25.05 -29.70 2.54
CA VAL A 100 25.70 -28.66 1.77
C VAL A 100 24.91 -27.37 1.94
N ALA A 101 25.59 -26.30 2.38
CA ALA A 101 24.99 -24.97 2.42
C ALA A 101 24.74 -24.49 1.00
N ARG A 102 23.47 -24.37 0.59
CA ARG A 102 23.12 -23.68 -0.66
C ARG A 102 23.20 -22.18 -0.39
N GLU A 103 24.27 -21.54 -0.84
CA GLU A 103 24.29 -20.08 -0.96
C GLU A 103 23.22 -19.68 -1.99
N ALA A 104 22.24 -18.89 -1.54
CA ALA A 104 21.25 -18.27 -2.40
C ALA A 104 21.92 -17.18 -3.26
N GLY A 105 22.63 -17.60 -4.30
CA GLY A 105 23.31 -16.74 -5.26
C GLY A 105 22.84 -17.07 -6.67
N GLY A 106 21.98 -16.22 -7.23
CA GLY A 106 21.38 -16.42 -8.54
C GLY A 106 22.41 -16.51 -9.67
N LYS A 107 22.26 -17.53 -10.52
CA LYS A 107 22.56 -17.44 -11.95
C LYS A 107 21.82 -18.56 -12.68
N LEU A 108 20.70 -18.19 -13.29
CA LEU A 108 20.07 -19.01 -14.31
C LEU A 108 21.03 -19.11 -15.51
N ILE A 109 21.12 -20.32 -16.07
CA ILE A 109 21.68 -20.71 -17.37
C ILE A 109 23.22 -20.79 -17.48
N SER A 110 23.75 -22.02 -17.57
CA SER A 110 24.63 -22.44 -18.66
C SER A 110 24.78 -23.97 -18.63
N GLY A 111 24.24 -24.64 -19.64
CA GLY A 111 24.42 -26.08 -19.84
C GLY A 111 23.75 -26.52 -21.13
N LYS A 112 24.48 -26.43 -22.24
CA LYS A 112 24.17 -27.17 -23.47
C LYS A 112 24.16 -28.67 -23.16
N VAL A 113 23.15 -29.38 -23.62
CA VAL A 113 23.25 -30.77 -24.11
C VAL A 113 22.58 -30.80 -25.47
#